data_AF-W1PS82-F1
#
_entry.id   AF-W1PS82-F1
#
_cell.length_a   1.000
_cell.length_b   1.000
_cell.length_c   1.000
_cell.angle_alpha   90.00
_cell.angle_beta   90.00
_cell.angle_gamma   90.00
#
_symmetry.space_group_name_H-M   'P 1'
#
loop_
_entity.id
_entity.type
_entity.pdbx_description
1 polymer ?
#
loop_
_entity_poly.entity_id
_entity_poly.type
_entity_poly.pdbx_seq_one_letter_code
_entity_poly.pdbx_strand_id
1 'polypeptide(L)'
;MSLLVELDVTPTASDSMGRPNLLKMVTTILKSILDAAALRLISHSQKRCLLFASAYIKYVNSILHTPNQHHSNSRMKLGDSKLTSLYLKSSFSYVAKLLNWFLTDPHLSHLLVAASYLASDLLDLFSFLEPSLGSRHTSWFAPTAKPWLPDLILALGSRWIKDEEPDKLVHEEADKGRECPMWIQTLASLELAEIDLLNNQEVKEESESSSFSSGGHSLFKKLVGMVVELLRKGDPKIRWAIGAFFMSWLECGLARKDCGLVLGLVRFVYVKVMGCGDGCCVEDHGMMVGCMKEILSIIDEALQDSGVGQEGKKKLQTANAMLESVCMLHA
;
A
#
# COMPACT_ATOMS: atom_id res chain seq x y z
N MET A 1 -16.42 -17.44 26.78
CA MET A 1 -17.42 -16.38 26.60
C MET A 1 -16.88 -15.40 25.57
N SER A 2 -17.33 -15.56 24.34
CA SER A 2 -16.90 -14.79 23.18
C SER A 2 -17.86 -13.61 22.99
N LEU A 3 -17.37 -12.39 23.22
CA LEU A 3 -18.05 -11.18 22.76
C LEU A 3 -17.41 -10.79 21.43
N LEU A 4 -17.96 -11.38 20.36
CA LEU A 4 -17.87 -10.81 19.01
C LEU A 4 -18.74 -9.56 19.04
N VAL A 5 -18.11 -8.38 19.10
CA VAL A 5 -18.78 -7.13 18.75
C VAL A 5 -18.68 -7.04 17.24
N GLU A 6 -19.68 -7.58 16.55
CA GLU A 6 -19.96 -7.23 15.15
C GLU A 6 -20.41 -5.76 15.15
N LEU A 7 -19.56 -4.89 14.61
CA LEU A 7 -19.94 -3.53 14.26
C LEU A 7 -20.69 -3.59 12.93
N ASP A 8 -21.96 -3.98 12.97
CA ASP A 8 -22.88 -3.79 11.87
C ASP A 8 -23.45 -2.37 11.97
N VAL A 9 -22.97 -1.48 11.09
CA VAL A 9 -23.47 -0.09 11.00
C VAL A 9 -23.97 0.13 9.59
N THR A 10 -25.23 -0.26 9.36
CA THR A 10 -26.01 0.21 8.21
C THR A 10 -26.35 1.70 8.40
N PRO A 11 -26.04 2.60 7.45
CA PRO A 11 -26.23 4.03 7.64
C PRO A 11 -27.68 4.45 7.31
N THR A 12 -28.35 5.10 8.27
CA THR A 12 -29.63 5.78 8.05
C THR A 12 -29.50 7.28 8.34
N ALA A 13 -29.59 8.09 7.28
CA ALA A 13 -30.08 9.47 7.12
C ALA A 13 -29.83 10.59 8.18
N SER A 14 -29.09 10.39 9.28
CA SER A 14 -28.68 11.44 10.23
C SER A 14 -27.16 11.72 10.25
N ASP A 15 -26.45 11.30 9.20
CA ASP A 15 -25.03 10.91 9.24
C ASP A 15 -23.95 11.99 9.13
N SER A 16 -24.25 13.29 9.18
CA SER A 16 -23.19 14.32 9.08
C SER A 16 -22.54 14.66 10.43
N MET A 17 -23.30 14.59 11.54
CA MET A 17 -22.82 14.98 12.87
C MET A 17 -22.18 13.80 13.66
N GLY A 18 -22.40 12.56 13.22
CA GLY A 18 -21.85 11.35 13.85
C GLY A 18 -20.39 11.03 13.51
N ARG A 19 -19.94 11.35 12.29
CA ARG A 19 -18.61 10.95 11.78
C ARG A 19 -17.44 11.59 12.55
N PRO A 20 -17.44 12.91 12.85
CA PRO A 20 -16.35 13.53 13.60
C PRO A 20 -16.27 13.04 15.06
N ASN A 21 -17.42 12.72 15.66
CA ASN A 21 -17.49 12.22 17.04
C ASN A 21 -16.98 10.78 17.13
N LEU A 22 -17.29 9.93 16.14
CA LEU A 22 -16.75 8.58 16.06
C LEU A 22 -15.23 8.59 15.81
N LEU A 23 -14.75 9.41 14.87
CA LEU A 23 -13.31 9.61 14.64
C LEU A 23 -12.60 10.02 15.93
N LYS A 24 -13.14 11.00 16.67
CA LYS A 24 -12.61 11.42 17.97
C LYS A 24 -12.60 10.28 18.99
N MET A 25 -13.70 9.55 19.12
CA MET A 25 -13.83 8.45 20.07
C MET A 25 -12.80 7.36 19.78
N VAL A 26 -12.71 6.90 18.52
CA VAL A 26 -11.78 5.84 18.15
C VAL A 26 -10.32 6.31 18.23
N THR A 27 -10.04 7.56 17.89
CA THR A 27 -8.70 8.16 18.12
C THR A 27 -8.32 8.11 19.60
N THR A 28 -9.29 8.36 20.50
CA THR A 28 -9.07 8.31 21.96
C THR A 28 -8.85 6.88 22.44
N ILE A 29 -9.57 5.90 21.87
CA ILE A 29 -9.36 4.47 22.15
C ILE A 29 -7.96 4.04 21.70
N LEU A 30 -7.53 4.42 20.47
CA LEU A 30 -6.18 4.14 19.98
C LEU A 30 -5.10 4.70 20.90
N LYS A 31 -5.28 5.94 21.35
CA LYS A 31 -4.38 6.55 22.34
C LYS A 31 -4.34 5.73 23.63
N SER A 32 -5.50 5.31 24.14
CA SER A 32 -5.60 4.53 25.38
C SER A 32 -4.94 3.15 25.25
N ILE A 33 -5.09 2.50 24.10
CA ILE A 33 -4.38 1.24 23.77
C ILE A 33 -2.87 1.49 23.79
N LEU A 34 -2.40 2.58 23.18
CA LEU A 34 -0.97 2.90 23.17
C LEU A 34 -0.43 3.20 24.58
N ASP A 35 -1.17 3.96 25.38
CA ASP A 35 -0.80 4.28 26.76
C ASP A 35 -0.73 3.00 27.62
N ALA A 36 -1.68 2.07 27.45
CA ALA A 36 -1.66 0.77 28.11
C ALA A 36 -0.54 -0.14 27.59
N ALA A 37 -0.19 -0.10 26.30
CA ALA A 37 0.94 -0.82 25.71
C ALA A 37 2.28 -0.34 26.30
N ALA A 38 2.44 0.98 26.43
CA ALA A 38 3.62 1.59 27.04
C ALA A 38 3.80 1.17 28.51
N LEU A 39 2.69 0.97 29.22
CA LEU A 39 2.67 0.41 30.59
C LEU A 39 2.77 -1.12 30.63
N ARG A 40 2.95 -1.80 29.49
CA ARG A 40 3.04 -3.26 29.34
C ARG A 40 1.81 -4.03 29.87
N LEU A 41 0.62 -3.41 29.80
CA LEU A 41 -0.63 -4.00 30.29
C LEU A 41 -1.36 -4.87 29.25
N ILE A 42 -0.84 -4.99 28.02
CA ILE A 42 -1.52 -5.62 26.86
C ILE A 42 -1.04 -7.06 26.59
N SER A 43 -0.45 -7.74 27.58
CA SER A 43 0.19 -9.05 27.41
C SER A 43 -0.66 -10.15 26.75
N HIS A 44 -1.99 -10.08 26.84
CA HIS A 44 -2.91 -11.10 26.28
C HIS A 44 -3.85 -10.58 25.16
N SER A 45 -3.74 -9.31 24.76
CA SER A 45 -4.67 -8.69 23.80
C SER A 45 -3.98 -8.05 22.59
N GLN A 46 -2.68 -8.25 22.43
CA GLN A 46 -1.83 -7.83 21.32
C GLN A 46 -2.49 -7.99 19.93
N LYS A 47 -2.88 -9.21 19.56
CA LYS A 47 -3.56 -9.48 18.27
C LYS A 47 -4.85 -8.68 18.11
N ARG A 48 -5.64 -8.53 19.19
CA ARG A 48 -6.88 -7.74 19.16
C ARG A 48 -6.61 -6.26 18.93
N CYS A 49 -5.53 -5.71 19.49
CA CYS A 49 -5.13 -4.33 19.26
C CYS A 49 -4.77 -4.07 17.79
N LEU A 50 -4.02 -4.98 17.15
CA LEU A 50 -3.72 -4.89 15.70
C LEU A 50 -4.97 -4.98 14.85
N LEU A 51 -5.84 -5.96 15.13
CA LEU A 51 -7.10 -6.14 14.39
C LEU A 51 -8.03 -4.93 14.55
N PHE A 52 -8.12 -4.37 15.76
CA PHE A 52 -8.88 -3.15 16.02
C PHE A 52 -8.33 -1.97 15.22
N ALA A 53 -7.01 -1.77 15.24
CA ALA A 53 -6.37 -0.69 14.48
C ALA A 53 -6.59 -0.87 12.97
N SER A 54 -6.45 -2.08 12.44
CA SER A 54 -6.70 -2.42 11.03
C SER A 54 -8.17 -2.14 10.66
N ALA A 55 -9.12 -2.65 11.43
CA ALA A 55 -10.54 -2.42 11.20
C ALA A 55 -10.90 -0.93 11.23
N TYR A 56 -10.31 -0.17 12.16
CA TYR A 56 -10.51 1.28 12.21
C TYR A 56 -9.93 2.00 10.98
N ILE A 57 -8.70 1.67 10.56
CA ILE A 57 -8.12 2.32 9.38
C ILE A 57 -8.92 1.96 8.11
N LYS A 58 -9.37 0.72 7.97
CA LYS A 58 -10.28 0.32 6.89
C LYS A 58 -11.59 1.09 6.91
N TYR A 59 -12.17 1.31 8.09
CA TYR A 59 -13.35 2.17 8.25
C TYR A 59 -13.09 3.62 7.84
N VAL A 60 -11.93 4.18 8.19
CA VAL A 60 -11.53 5.51 7.72
C VAL A 60 -11.39 5.53 6.19
N ASN A 61 -10.73 4.53 5.61
CA ASN A 61 -10.58 4.38 4.17
C ASN A 61 -11.94 4.27 3.47
N SER A 62 -12.91 3.54 4.01
CA SER A 62 -14.25 3.42 3.41
C SER A 62 -15.01 4.75 3.43
N ILE A 63 -14.89 5.54 4.51
CA ILE A 63 -15.47 6.89 4.57
C ILE A 63 -14.84 7.79 3.51
N LEU A 64 -13.51 7.73 3.35
CA LEU A 64 -12.78 8.55 2.37
C LEU A 64 -13.06 8.10 0.94
N HIS A 65 -13.17 6.80 0.70
CA HIS A 65 -13.39 6.19 -0.62
C HIS A 65 -14.80 6.44 -1.17
N THR A 66 -15.80 6.66 -0.30
CA THR A 66 -17.19 6.82 -0.73
C THR A 66 -17.28 7.95 -1.77
N PRO A 67 -17.60 7.65 -3.05
CA PRO A 67 -17.71 8.66 -4.08
C PRO A 67 -18.76 9.65 -3.63
N ASN A 68 -18.43 10.95 -3.65
CA ASN A 68 -19.37 12.03 -3.34
C ASN A 68 -20.70 11.75 -4.07
N GLN A 69 -21.69 11.25 -3.33
CA GLN A 69 -23.05 11.17 -3.84
C GLN A 69 -23.45 12.61 -4.18
N HIS A 70 -23.64 12.83 -5.48
CA HIS A 70 -24.45 13.86 -6.11
C HIS A 70 -24.35 15.29 -5.54
N HIS A 71 -23.82 16.19 -6.38
CA HIS A 71 -24.38 17.53 -6.60
C HIS A 71 -25.28 18.10 -5.49
N SER A 72 -24.71 18.49 -4.36
CA SER A 72 -25.25 19.55 -3.50
C SER A 72 -24.27 19.85 -2.37
N ASN A 73 -23.45 20.90 -2.51
CA ASN A 73 -22.88 21.73 -1.43
C ASN A 73 -22.32 21.09 -0.13
N SER A 74 -22.01 19.78 -0.10
CA SER A 74 -21.51 19.07 1.08
C SER A 74 -20.02 18.73 0.94
N ARG A 75 -19.24 19.67 0.42
CA ARG A 75 -17.83 19.75 0.81
C ARG A 75 -17.85 19.79 2.34
N MET A 76 -17.31 18.76 3.01
CA MET A 76 -17.15 18.73 4.49
C MET A 76 -16.91 20.15 4.97
N LYS A 77 -17.83 20.70 5.79
CA LYS A 77 -17.74 22.11 6.20
C LYS A 77 -16.32 22.36 6.70
N LEU A 78 -15.73 23.49 6.32
CA LEU A 78 -14.32 23.81 6.57
C LEU A 78 -13.92 23.67 8.07
N GLY A 79 -14.88 23.81 8.99
CA GLY A 79 -14.71 23.51 10.42
C GLY A 79 -14.55 22.01 10.74
N ASP A 80 -15.33 21.15 10.08
CA ASP A 80 -15.25 19.69 10.20
C ASP A 80 -13.98 19.14 9.53
N SER A 81 -13.50 19.79 8.47
CA SER A 81 -12.26 19.41 7.77
C SER A 81 -11.01 19.58 8.65
N LYS A 82 -10.91 20.66 9.44
CA LYS A 82 -9.78 20.87 10.37
C LYS A 82 -9.76 19.86 11.51
N LEU A 83 -10.91 19.61 12.14
CA LEU A 83 -11.02 18.61 13.20
C LEU A 83 -10.78 17.20 12.65
N THR A 84 -11.30 16.88 11.48
CA THR A 84 -11.05 15.59 10.81
C THR A 84 -9.58 15.41 10.47
N SER A 85 -8.91 16.44 9.92
CA SER A 85 -7.47 16.45 9.69
C SER A 85 -6.69 16.20 10.99
N LEU A 86 -7.07 16.85 12.10
CA LEU A 86 -6.42 16.67 13.40
C LEU A 86 -6.56 15.22 13.92
N TYR A 87 -7.77 14.65 13.85
CA TYR A 87 -8.02 13.28 14.29
C TYR A 87 -7.32 12.27 13.38
N LEU A 88 -7.38 12.44 12.06
CA LEU A 88 -6.64 11.59 11.11
C LEU A 88 -5.13 11.64 11.37
N LYS A 89 -4.58 12.84 11.61
CA LYS A 89 -3.16 13.02 11.96
C LYS A 89 -2.78 12.26 13.22
N SER A 90 -3.60 12.40 14.25
CA SER A 90 -3.38 11.76 15.54
C SER A 90 -3.50 10.25 15.43
N SER A 91 -4.56 9.76 14.79
CA SER A 91 -4.82 8.35 14.50
C SER A 91 -3.69 7.70 13.72
N PHE A 92 -3.25 8.31 12.62
CA PHE A 92 -2.11 7.81 11.85
C PHE A 92 -0.88 7.64 12.75
N SER A 93 -0.57 8.67 13.55
CA SER A 93 0.57 8.63 14.45
C SER A 93 0.43 7.57 15.55
N TYR A 94 -0.77 7.36 16.11
CA TYR A 94 -1.00 6.35 17.13
C TYR A 94 -0.91 4.93 16.56
N VAL A 95 -1.48 4.68 15.38
CA VAL A 95 -1.39 3.38 14.72
C VAL A 95 0.05 3.09 14.29
N ALA A 96 0.78 4.08 13.77
CA ALA A 96 2.20 3.92 13.44
C ALA A 96 3.07 3.62 14.67
N LYS A 97 2.81 4.30 15.80
CA LYS A 97 3.47 4.00 17.09
C LYS A 97 3.15 2.59 17.58
N LEU A 98 1.88 2.20 17.47
CA LEU A 98 1.46 0.84 17.82
C LEU A 98 2.19 -0.18 16.95
N LEU A 99 2.27 0.05 15.64
CA LEU A 99 3.02 -0.79 14.71
C LEU A 99 4.51 -0.90 15.09
N ASN A 100 5.18 0.23 15.37
CA ASN A 100 6.57 0.24 15.83
C ASN A 100 6.76 -0.57 17.12
N TRP A 101 5.83 -0.48 18.08
CA TRP A 101 5.86 -1.29 19.30
C TRP A 101 5.82 -2.80 18.98
N PHE A 102 5.00 -3.22 18.02
CA PHE A 102 4.95 -4.61 17.57
C PHE A 102 6.23 -5.07 16.85
N LEU A 103 6.83 -4.21 16.04
CA LEU A 103 8.05 -4.54 15.30
C LEU A 103 9.28 -4.64 16.20
N THR A 104 9.29 -3.92 17.31
CA THR A 104 10.44 -3.84 18.24
C THR A 104 10.44 -4.91 19.32
N ASP A 105 9.31 -5.57 19.58
CA ASP A 105 9.21 -6.67 20.55
C ASP A 105 9.46 -8.04 19.89
N PRO A 106 10.57 -8.72 20.20
CA PRO A 106 10.89 -10.03 19.62
C PRO A 106 9.83 -11.09 19.91
N HIS A 107 9.11 -10.99 21.03
CA HIS A 107 8.07 -11.96 21.40
C HIS A 107 6.82 -11.86 20.52
N LEU A 108 6.69 -10.79 19.73
CA LEU A 108 5.55 -10.52 18.85
C LEU A 108 5.83 -10.89 17.40
N SER A 109 6.89 -11.67 17.13
CA SER A 109 7.24 -12.17 15.80
C SER A 109 6.08 -12.87 15.09
N HIS A 110 5.28 -13.65 15.83
CA HIS A 110 4.11 -14.36 15.32
C HIS A 110 2.98 -13.45 14.82
N LEU A 111 3.06 -12.13 15.06
CA LEU A 111 2.07 -11.13 14.62
C LEU A 111 2.53 -10.30 13.42
N LEU A 112 3.69 -10.61 12.82
CA LEU A 112 4.25 -9.81 11.72
C LEU A 112 3.35 -9.74 10.49
N VAL A 113 2.60 -10.81 10.18
CA VAL A 113 1.63 -10.79 9.08
C VAL A 113 0.51 -9.78 9.36
N ALA A 114 0.00 -9.72 10.60
CA ALA A 114 -1.00 -8.72 10.99
C ALA A 114 -0.42 -7.29 10.97
N ALA A 115 0.85 -7.13 11.34
CA ALA A 115 1.57 -5.86 11.24
C ALA A 115 1.72 -5.40 9.77
N SER A 116 2.06 -6.32 8.86
CA SER A 116 2.13 -6.05 7.41
C SER A 116 0.77 -5.59 6.86
N TYR A 117 -0.32 -6.24 7.25
CA TYR A 117 -1.67 -5.82 6.84
C TYR A 117 -2.03 -4.44 7.38
N LEU A 118 -1.71 -4.16 8.65
CA LEU A 118 -1.93 -2.84 9.23
C LEU A 118 -1.13 -1.73 8.51
N ALA A 119 0.12 -2.03 8.13
CA ALA A 119 0.93 -1.11 7.33
C ALA A 119 0.30 -0.86 5.95
N SER A 120 -0.20 -1.91 5.28
CA SER A 120 -0.93 -1.78 4.02
C SER A 120 -2.18 -0.91 4.18
N ASP A 121 -2.99 -1.13 5.23
CA ASP A 121 -4.19 -0.33 5.49
C ASP A 121 -3.85 1.16 5.71
N LEU A 122 -2.73 1.45 6.38
CA LEU A 122 -2.23 2.82 6.56
C LEU A 122 -1.76 3.47 5.25
N LEU A 123 -1.23 2.68 4.31
CA LEU A 123 -0.78 3.18 3.01
C LEU A 123 -1.96 3.49 2.08
N ASP A 124 -3.07 2.75 2.20
CA ASP A 124 -4.32 3.05 1.49
C ASP A 124 -4.83 4.47 1.78
N LEU A 125 -4.55 5.02 2.98
CA LEU A 125 -4.90 6.42 3.27
C LEU A 125 -4.26 7.38 2.27
N PHE A 126 -3.04 7.13 1.79
CA PHE A 126 -2.40 8.01 0.81
C PHE A 126 -3.11 8.02 -0.54
N SER A 127 -3.77 6.91 -0.91
CA SER A 127 -4.55 6.82 -2.14
C SER A 127 -5.87 7.57 -2.06
N PHE A 128 -6.50 7.63 -0.88
CA PHE A 128 -7.81 8.26 -0.73
C PHE A 128 -7.75 9.70 -0.22
N LEU A 129 -6.75 10.08 0.58
CA LEU A 129 -6.76 11.38 1.27
C LEU A 129 -6.81 12.57 0.33
N GLU A 130 -5.93 12.60 -0.68
CA GLU A 130 -5.86 13.73 -1.60
C GLU A 130 -7.07 13.83 -2.52
N PRO A 131 -7.56 12.74 -3.15
CA PRO A 131 -8.82 12.78 -3.89
C PRO A 131 -10.02 13.24 -3.05
N SER A 132 -10.10 12.85 -1.76
CA SER A 132 -11.27 13.12 -0.92
C SER A 132 -11.24 14.48 -0.23
N LEU A 133 -10.07 14.97 0.20
CA LEU A 133 -9.94 16.22 0.96
C LEU A 133 -9.33 17.38 0.14
N GLY A 134 -8.72 17.06 -1.00
CA GLY A 134 -7.96 17.99 -1.84
C GLY A 134 -6.56 18.29 -1.30
N SER A 135 -5.63 18.55 -2.21
CA SER A 135 -4.19 18.75 -1.94
C SER A 135 -3.87 19.77 -0.84
N ARG A 136 -4.62 20.88 -0.78
CA ARG A 136 -4.42 21.92 0.25
C ARG A 136 -4.60 21.38 1.66
N HIS A 137 -5.60 20.50 1.88
CA HIS A 137 -5.95 19.98 3.19
C HIS A 137 -5.19 18.73 3.59
N THR A 138 -4.36 18.16 2.70
CA THR A 138 -3.56 16.95 2.98
C THR A 138 -2.06 17.22 3.05
N SER A 139 -1.64 18.47 2.86
CA SER A 139 -0.25 18.93 2.95
C SER A 139 0.46 18.55 4.26
N TRP A 140 -0.28 18.38 5.35
CA TRP A 140 0.23 17.94 6.66
C TRP A 140 0.58 16.45 6.73
N PHE A 141 0.07 15.63 5.81
CA PHE A 141 0.14 14.17 5.94
C PHE A 141 1.55 13.64 5.64
N ALA A 142 2.14 14.03 4.50
CA ALA A 142 3.52 13.64 4.15
C ALA A 142 4.55 13.90 5.26
N PRO A 143 4.64 15.11 5.87
CA PRO A 143 5.58 15.34 6.96
C PRO A 143 5.23 14.57 8.25
N THR A 144 3.95 14.27 8.49
CA THR A 144 3.52 13.45 9.63
C THR A 144 3.94 11.99 9.46
N ALA A 145 3.83 11.47 8.23
CA ALA A 145 4.15 10.08 7.94
C ALA A 145 5.65 9.81 7.77
N LYS A 146 6.41 10.80 7.31
CA LYS A 146 7.87 10.70 7.09
C LYS A 146 8.64 9.97 8.21
N PRO A 147 8.49 10.30 9.51
CA PRO A 147 9.23 9.61 10.58
C PRO A 147 8.86 8.13 10.74
N TRP A 148 7.67 7.73 10.28
CA TRP A 148 7.14 6.37 10.42
C TRP A 148 7.35 5.51 9.17
N LEU A 149 7.88 6.08 8.08
CA LEU A 149 8.11 5.33 6.84
C LEU A 149 9.03 4.12 7.02
N PRO A 150 10.13 4.18 7.80
CA PRO A 150 10.96 3.00 8.03
C PRO A 150 10.17 1.85 8.67
N ASP A 151 9.33 2.15 9.67
CA ASP A 151 8.49 1.14 10.33
C ASP A 151 7.45 0.54 9.39
N LEU A 152 6.80 1.36 8.56
CA LEU A 152 5.85 0.88 7.55
C LEU A 152 6.53 -0.05 6.53
N ILE A 153 7.71 0.35 6.03
CA ILE A 153 8.50 -0.46 5.10
C ILE A 153 8.92 -1.78 5.77
N LEU A 154 9.45 -1.73 6.99
CA LEU A 154 9.84 -2.93 7.73
C LEU A 154 8.65 -3.87 7.96
N ALA A 155 7.48 -3.34 8.31
CA ALA A 155 6.26 -4.14 8.48
C ALA A 155 5.85 -4.85 7.20
N LEU A 156 5.85 -4.14 6.05
CA LEU A 156 5.52 -4.74 4.74
C LEU A 156 6.50 -5.86 4.35
N GLY A 157 7.80 -5.60 4.52
CA GLY A 157 8.84 -6.56 4.18
C GLY A 157 9.03 -7.67 5.21
N SER A 158 8.40 -7.58 6.39
CA SER A 158 8.73 -8.42 7.56
C SER A 158 8.64 -9.92 7.29
N ARG A 159 7.63 -10.36 6.52
CA ARG A 159 7.45 -11.76 6.08
C ARG A 159 8.66 -12.26 5.28
N TRP A 160 9.19 -11.41 4.40
CA TRP A 160 10.29 -11.74 3.50
C TRP A 160 11.68 -11.54 4.13
N ILE A 161 11.78 -10.78 5.23
CA ILE A 161 13.05 -10.55 5.94
C ILE A 161 13.43 -11.74 6.82
N LYS A 162 12.43 -12.42 7.41
CA LYS A 162 12.68 -13.43 8.45
C LYS A 162 13.03 -14.82 7.95
N ASP A 163 13.00 -15.09 6.64
CA ASP A 163 13.26 -16.42 6.07
C ASP A 163 12.53 -17.56 6.83
N GLU A 164 11.38 -17.26 7.44
CA GLU A 164 10.52 -18.33 7.95
C GLU A 164 10.01 -19.03 6.69
N GLU A 165 10.46 -20.28 6.47
CA GLU A 165 9.84 -21.17 5.50
C GLU A 165 8.32 -21.00 5.62
N PRO A 166 7.59 -20.90 4.49
CA PRO A 166 6.16 -20.76 4.55
C PRO A 166 5.61 -22.00 5.26
N ASP A 167 5.34 -21.89 6.56
CA ASP A 167 4.74 -22.96 7.33
C ASP A 167 3.33 -23.11 6.74
N LYS A 168 3.19 -24.16 5.92
CA LYS A 168 2.20 -24.32 4.84
C LYS A 168 0.75 -24.46 5.32
N LEU A 169 0.46 -24.17 6.60
CA LEU A 169 -0.79 -24.57 7.24
C LEU A 169 -1.59 -23.42 7.88
N VAL A 170 -1.08 -22.18 7.88
CA VAL A 170 -1.84 -21.01 8.41
C VAL A 170 -2.04 -19.90 7.37
N HIS A 171 -1.41 -20.01 6.20
CA HIS A 171 -1.30 -18.91 5.24
C HIS A 171 -2.07 -19.06 3.93
N GLU A 172 -2.59 -20.25 3.60
CA GLU A 172 -3.34 -20.41 2.36
C GLU A 172 -4.77 -19.86 2.41
N GLU A 173 -5.41 -19.80 3.58
CA GLU A 173 -6.83 -19.42 3.68
C GLU A 173 -7.06 -17.90 3.84
N ALA A 174 -6.04 -17.13 4.25
CA ALA A 174 -6.17 -15.69 4.48
C ALA A 174 -5.73 -14.80 3.30
N ASP A 175 -4.96 -15.35 2.35
CA ASP A 175 -4.51 -14.67 1.12
C ASP A 175 -5.41 -15.01 -0.09
N LYS A 176 -5.96 -16.23 -0.17
CA LYS A 176 -6.85 -16.64 -1.26
C LYS A 176 -8.16 -15.85 -1.20
N GLY A 177 -8.33 -14.89 -2.11
CA GLY A 177 -9.56 -14.09 -2.28
C GLY A 177 -9.48 -12.66 -1.73
N ARG A 178 -8.31 -12.16 -1.32
CA ARG A 178 -8.17 -10.77 -0.89
C ARG A 178 -8.15 -9.80 -2.08
N GLU A 179 -8.93 -8.74 -1.98
CA GLU A 179 -8.89 -7.62 -2.94
C GLU A 179 -7.52 -6.91 -2.89
N CYS A 180 -6.98 -6.56 -4.05
CA CYS A 180 -5.74 -5.78 -4.16
C CYS A 180 -5.88 -4.46 -3.38
N PRO A 181 -4.98 -4.14 -2.43
CA PRO A 181 -4.98 -2.85 -1.75
C PRO A 181 -4.98 -1.70 -2.75
N MET A 182 -5.73 -0.63 -2.45
CA MET A 182 -5.88 0.47 -3.39
C MET A 182 -4.57 1.23 -3.61
N TRP A 183 -3.69 1.29 -2.61
CA TRP A 183 -2.36 1.87 -2.75
C TRP A 183 -1.48 1.12 -3.75
N ILE A 184 -1.61 -0.20 -3.85
CA ILE A 184 -0.92 -1.01 -4.86
C ILE A 184 -1.44 -0.68 -6.27
N GLN A 185 -2.77 -0.54 -6.41
CA GLN A 185 -3.40 -0.16 -7.68
C GLN A 185 -3.03 1.27 -8.11
N THR A 186 -3.03 2.22 -7.17
CA THR A 186 -2.59 3.60 -7.40
C THR A 186 -1.12 3.66 -7.81
N LEU A 187 -0.26 2.86 -7.17
CA LEU A 187 1.15 2.77 -7.53
C LEU A 187 1.34 2.28 -8.96
N ALA A 188 0.72 1.16 -9.33
CA ALA A 188 0.84 0.63 -10.69
C ALA A 188 0.32 1.61 -11.74
N SER A 189 -0.80 2.28 -11.45
CA SER A 189 -1.37 3.32 -12.33
C SER A 189 -0.42 4.51 -12.53
N LEU A 190 0.29 4.91 -11.46
CA LEU A 190 1.29 5.97 -11.51
C LEU A 190 2.49 5.58 -12.38
N GLU A 191 2.96 4.32 -12.30
CA GLU A 191 4.05 3.83 -13.15
C GLU A 191 3.66 3.78 -14.62
N LEU A 192 2.43 3.34 -14.94
CA LEU A 192 1.93 3.33 -16.31
C LEU A 192 1.82 4.75 -16.88
N ALA A 193 1.31 5.70 -16.10
CA ALA A 193 1.25 7.09 -16.52
C ALA A 193 2.65 7.67 -16.80
N GLU A 194 3.67 7.22 -16.08
CA GLU A 194 5.06 7.61 -16.35
C GLU A 194 5.61 7.01 -17.65
N ILE A 195 5.23 5.78 -18.00
CA ILE A 195 5.54 5.19 -19.33
C ILE A 195 4.90 6.01 -20.44
N ASP A 196 3.61 6.34 -20.30
CA ASP A 196 2.88 7.11 -21.31
C ASP A 196 3.48 8.51 -21.51
N LEU A 197 3.95 9.15 -20.43
CA LEU A 197 4.64 10.44 -20.52
C LEU A 197 5.96 10.34 -21.28
N LEU A 198 6.77 9.30 -21.02
CA LEU A 198 8.05 9.09 -21.71
C LEU A 198 7.85 8.79 -23.19
N ASN A 199 6.87 7.95 -23.54
CA ASN A 199 6.57 7.60 -24.93
C ASN A 199 6.00 8.78 -25.73
N ASN A 200 5.24 9.69 -25.08
CA ASN A 200 4.64 10.85 -25.74
C ASN A 200 5.58 12.08 -25.78
N GLN A 201 6.61 12.13 -24.94
CA GLN A 201 7.64 13.18 -24.97
C GLN A 201 8.52 13.12 -26.23
N GLU A 202 8.60 11.97 -26.90
CA GLU A 202 9.26 11.87 -28.21
C GLU A 202 8.46 12.50 -29.36
N VAL A 203 7.21 12.93 -29.15
CA VAL A 203 6.29 13.33 -30.24
C VAL A 203 5.80 14.79 -30.22
N LYS A 204 6.04 15.61 -29.18
CA LYS A 204 5.54 17.01 -29.20
C LYS A 204 6.44 18.06 -28.54
N GLU A 205 7.11 18.84 -29.39
CA GLU A 205 7.25 20.28 -29.17
C GLU A 205 5.86 20.94 -29.19
N GLU A 206 5.63 21.86 -28.25
CA GLU A 206 4.52 22.81 -28.19
C GLU A 206 3.08 22.25 -28.32
N SER A 207 2.49 21.87 -27.20
CA SER A 207 1.06 22.16 -26.96
C SER A 207 0.75 22.18 -25.47
N GLU A 208 0.41 23.36 -24.97
CA GLU A 208 -0.28 23.53 -23.69
C GLU A 208 -1.59 22.73 -23.70
N SER A 209 -1.94 22.20 -22.52
CA SER A 209 -3.17 21.44 -22.19
C SER A 209 -3.23 19.96 -22.60
N SER A 210 -2.57 19.12 -21.81
CA SER A 210 -3.08 17.77 -21.49
C SER A 210 -3.17 17.61 -19.97
N SER A 211 -4.19 18.23 -19.39
CA SER A 211 -4.57 18.11 -17.98
C SER A 211 -5.23 16.74 -17.66
N PHE A 212 -4.77 15.66 -18.31
CA PHE A 212 -5.23 14.31 -17.99
C PHE A 212 -4.26 13.65 -16.99
N SER A 213 -4.68 13.67 -15.72
CA SER A 213 -4.41 12.67 -14.66
C SER A 213 -3.23 12.82 -13.68
N SER A 214 -2.40 13.88 -13.72
CA SER A 214 -1.43 14.14 -12.63
C SER A 214 -2.06 14.82 -11.39
N GLY A 215 -3.28 15.34 -11.51
CA GLY A 215 -3.86 16.29 -10.53
C GLY A 215 -4.41 15.73 -9.22
N GLY A 216 -4.42 14.41 -9.00
CA GLY A 216 -5.09 13.78 -7.85
C GLY A 216 -4.22 13.02 -6.86
N HIS A 217 -2.95 12.77 -7.18
CA HIS A 217 -2.08 11.84 -6.43
C HIS A 217 -0.68 12.43 -6.13
N SER A 218 -0.55 13.75 -6.01
CA SER A 218 0.72 14.41 -5.68
C SER A 218 1.29 13.97 -4.33
N LEU A 219 0.41 13.75 -3.34
CA LEU A 219 0.71 13.23 -2.02
C LEU A 219 1.22 11.78 -2.10
N PHE A 220 0.53 10.94 -2.87
CA PHE A 220 0.93 9.56 -3.09
C PHE A 220 2.28 9.48 -3.82
N LYS A 221 2.46 10.26 -4.89
CA LYS A 221 3.74 10.35 -5.61
C LYS A 221 4.89 10.78 -4.68
N LYS A 222 4.64 11.74 -3.78
CA LYS A 222 5.61 12.17 -2.77
C LYS A 222 5.95 11.06 -1.77
N LEU A 223 4.96 10.27 -1.33
CA LEU A 223 5.19 9.08 -0.52
C LEU A 223 6.10 8.10 -1.24
N VAL A 224 5.76 7.73 -2.49
CA VAL A 224 6.54 6.79 -3.30
C VAL A 224 7.98 7.26 -3.43
N GLY A 225 8.20 8.54 -3.73
CA GLY A 225 9.55 9.11 -3.80
C GLY A 225 10.33 9.00 -2.49
N MET A 226 9.68 9.21 -1.34
CA MET A 226 10.32 9.02 -0.03
C MET A 226 10.65 7.56 0.26
N VAL A 227 9.76 6.63 -0.11
CA VAL A 227 9.98 5.18 0.03
C VAL A 227 11.16 4.74 -0.82
N VAL A 228 11.17 5.09 -2.11
CA VAL A 228 12.26 4.75 -3.04
C VAL A 228 13.60 5.27 -2.53
N GLU A 229 13.64 6.51 -2.04
CA GLU A 229 14.87 7.09 -1.49
C GLU A 229 15.36 6.36 -0.22
N LEU A 230 14.45 5.94 0.65
CA LEU A 230 14.78 5.12 1.82
C LEU A 230 15.32 3.74 1.42
N LEU A 231 14.69 3.07 0.44
CA LEU A 231 15.14 1.78 -0.05
C LEU A 231 16.52 1.88 -0.70
N ARG A 232 16.77 2.95 -1.47
CA ARG A 232 18.05 3.20 -2.15
C ARG A 232 19.21 3.45 -1.18
N LYS A 233 18.94 4.12 -0.06
CA LYS A 233 19.94 4.42 0.99
C LYS A 233 20.05 3.35 2.07
N GLY A 234 19.02 2.52 2.21
CA GLY A 234 18.89 1.53 3.27
C GLY A 234 19.56 0.20 2.95
N ASP A 235 19.30 -0.77 3.83
CA ASP A 235 19.80 -2.15 3.73
C ASP A 235 19.26 -2.85 2.47
N PRO A 236 20.14 -3.45 1.63
CA PRO A 236 19.74 -4.26 0.48
C PRO A 236 18.73 -5.36 0.82
N LYS A 237 18.85 -6.02 1.99
CA LYS A 237 17.91 -7.06 2.42
C LYS A 237 16.49 -6.53 2.56
N ILE A 238 16.31 -5.33 3.11
CA ILE A 238 15.00 -4.68 3.24
C ILE A 238 14.45 -4.33 1.85
N ARG A 239 15.30 -3.77 0.98
CA ARG A 239 14.94 -3.47 -0.40
C ARG A 239 14.44 -4.70 -1.15
N TRP A 240 15.12 -5.84 -1.01
CA TRP A 240 14.71 -7.10 -1.61
C TRP A 240 13.41 -7.64 -1.05
N ALA A 241 13.25 -7.63 0.27
CA ALA A 241 12.00 -8.02 0.93
C ALA A 241 10.80 -7.20 0.43
N ILE A 242 11.01 -5.91 0.17
CA ILE A 242 9.98 -5.04 -0.42
C ILE A 242 9.73 -5.38 -1.89
N GLY A 243 10.77 -5.69 -2.66
CA GLY A 243 10.62 -6.21 -4.02
C GLY A 243 9.73 -7.47 -4.04
N ALA A 244 10.06 -8.46 -3.21
CA ALA A 244 9.26 -9.68 -3.06
C ALA A 244 7.83 -9.40 -2.61
N PHE A 245 7.62 -8.45 -1.70
CA PHE A 245 6.29 -8.00 -1.31
C PHE A 245 5.47 -7.48 -2.51
N PHE A 246 6.01 -6.59 -3.35
CA PHE A 246 5.28 -6.10 -4.52
C PHE A 246 5.02 -7.19 -5.56
N MET A 247 6.00 -8.07 -5.75
CA MET A 247 5.93 -9.21 -6.66
C MET A 247 4.82 -10.20 -6.26
N SER A 248 4.57 -10.39 -4.96
CA SER A 248 3.45 -11.21 -4.48
C SER A 248 2.06 -10.67 -4.85
N TRP A 249 1.94 -9.38 -5.17
CA TRP A 249 0.66 -8.79 -5.60
C TRP A 249 0.37 -8.96 -7.10
N LEU A 250 1.32 -9.47 -7.88
CA LEU A 250 1.10 -9.72 -9.31
C LEU A 250 0.01 -10.76 -9.55
N GLU A 251 -0.10 -11.77 -8.67
CA GLU A 251 -1.17 -12.77 -8.70
C GLU A 251 -2.55 -12.11 -8.73
N CYS A 252 -2.74 -11.00 -8.01
CA CYS A 252 -4.01 -10.29 -8.01
C CYS A 252 -4.32 -9.66 -9.37
N GLY A 253 -3.31 -9.09 -10.04
CA GLY A 253 -3.45 -8.57 -11.40
C GLY A 253 -3.76 -9.66 -12.41
N LEU A 254 -3.06 -10.78 -12.32
CA LEU A 254 -3.23 -11.94 -13.21
C LEU A 254 -4.61 -12.59 -13.04
N ALA A 255 -5.04 -12.84 -11.79
CA ALA A 255 -6.37 -13.38 -11.49
C ALA A 255 -7.51 -12.48 -11.99
N ARG A 256 -7.31 -11.15 -11.97
CA ARG A 256 -8.26 -10.16 -12.48
C ARG A 256 -8.12 -9.86 -13.97
N LYS A 257 -7.13 -10.45 -14.65
CA LYS A 257 -6.72 -10.11 -16.03
C LYS A 257 -6.37 -8.63 -16.20
N ASP A 258 -5.99 -7.96 -15.11
CA ASP A 258 -5.51 -6.59 -15.12
C ASP A 258 -4.00 -6.59 -15.44
N CYS A 259 -3.71 -6.70 -16.74
CA CYS A 259 -2.33 -6.69 -17.24
C CYS A 259 -1.65 -5.32 -17.01
N GLY A 260 -2.43 -4.26 -16.77
CA GLY A 260 -1.91 -2.95 -16.40
C GLY A 260 -1.32 -2.96 -14.99
N LEU A 261 -2.04 -3.52 -14.03
CA LEU A 261 -1.55 -3.72 -12.67
C LEU A 261 -0.24 -4.52 -12.66
N VAL A 262 -0.18 -5.63 -13.42
CA VAL A 262 1.02 -6.47 -13.53
C VAL A 262 2.21 -5.67 -14.06
N LEU A 263 2.06 -5.02 -15.22
CA LEU A 263 3.15 -4.23 -15.81
C LEU A 263 3.60 -3.07 -14.90
N GLY A 264 2.66 -2.34 -14.30
CA GLY A 264 2.97 -1.23 -13.42
C GLY A 264 3.78 -1.67 -12.20
N LEU A 265 3.43 -2.80 -11.58
CA LEU A 265 4.18 -3.34 -10.44
C LEU A 265 5.56 -3.87 -10.86
N VAL A 266 5.66 -4.62 -11.96
CA VAL A 266 6.95 -5.10 -12.48
C VAL A 266 7.87 -3.92 -12.77
N ARG A 267 7.36 -2.88 -13.44
CA ARG A 267 8.14 -1.66 -13.70
C ARG A 267 8.57 -0.97 -12.41
N PHE A 268 7.68 -0.84 -11.42
CA PHE A 268 8.04 -0.25 -10.13
C PHE A 268 9.23 -0.98 -9.52
N VAL A 269 9.16 -2.32 -9.44
CA VAL A 269 10.23 -3.13 -8.85
C VAL A 269 11.50 -2.99 -9.69
N TYR A 270 11.41 -3.15 -11.01
CA TYR A 270 12.55 -3.06 -11.93
C TYR A 270 13.27 -1.70 -11.89
N VAL A 271 12.53 -0.60 -12.02
CA VAL A 271 13.13 0.74 -12.10
C VAL A 271 13.47 1.29 -10.71
N LYS A 272 12.52 1.22 -9.77
CA LYS A 272 12.59 1.99 -8.52
C LYS A 272 13.08 1.18 -7.32
N VAL A 273 12.87 -0.12 -7.30
CA VAL A 273 13.41 -0.99 -6.24
C VAL A 273 14.82 -1.46 -6.62
N MET A 274 15.02 -1.97 -7.84
CA MET A 274 16.32 -2.53 -8.26
C MET A 274 17.28 -1.49 -8.82
N GLY A 275 16.80 -0.35 -9.30
CA GLY A 275 17.65 0.65 -9.96
C GLY A 275 18.11 0.26 -11.36
N CYS A 276 17.50 -0.75 -12.00
CA CYS A 276 17.89 -1.24 -13.33
C CYS A 276 17.66 -0.20 -14.45
N GLY A 277 16.92 0.88 -14.19
CA GLY A 277 16.74 2.00 -15.13
C GLY A 277 17.91 2.99 -15.18
N ASP A 278 18.74 3.04 -14.12
CA ASP A 278 19.80 4.07 -13.96
C ASP A 278 21.23 3.50 -14.16
N GLY A 279 21.34 2.29 -14.71
CA GLY A 279 22.64 1.61 -14.94
C GLY A 279 23.28 1.03 -13.67
N CYS A 280 22.56 1.01 -12.54
CA CYS A 280 22.99 0.48 -11.25
C CYS A 280 22.11 -0.73 -10.87
N CYS A 281 22.25 -1.83 -11.60
CA CYS A 281 21.66 -3.10 -11.16
C CYS A 281 22.38 -3.53 -9.87
N VAL A 282 21.63 -3.69 -8.78
CA VAL A 282 22.17 -4.09 -7.48
C VAL A 282 22.66 -5.53 -7.56
N GLU A 283 23.81 -5.77 -6.90
CA GLU A 283 24.44 -7.08 -6.80
C GLU A 283 23.52 -8.15 -6.20
N ASP A 284 23.58 -9.29 -6.87
CA ASP A 284 22.94 -10.59 -6.69
C ASP A 284 22.42 -10.93 -5.29
N HIS A 285 21.10 -11.15 -5.21
CA HIS A 285 20.52 -11.93 -4.11
C HIS A 285 19.59 -12.99 -4.70
N GLY A 286 20.05 -14.26 -4.65
CA GLY A 286 19.37 -15.41 -5.26
C GLY A 286 17.90 -15.61 -4.86
N MET A 287 17.45 -15.07 -3.72
CA MET A 287 16.05 -15.07 -3.31
C MET A 287 15.15 -14.31 -4.30
N MET A 288 15.60 -13.14 -4.80
CA MET A 288 14.79 -12.36 -5.75
C MET A 288 14.75 -13.04 -7.13
N VAL A 289 15.87 -13.60 -7.57
CA VAL A 289 15.92 -14.39 -8.82
C VAL A 289 14.96 -15.59 -8.75
N GLY A 290 14.84 -16.22 -7.57
CA GLY A 290 13.83 -17.26 -7.29
C GLY A 290 12.40 -16.75 -7.50
N CYS A 291 12.01 -15.68 -6.81
CA CYS A 291 10.67 -15.08 -6.95
C CYS A 291 10.38 -14.64 -8.40
N MET A 292 11.38 -14.10 -9.09
CA MET A 292 11.24 -13.69 -10.50
C MET A 292 10.98 -14.88 -11.42
N LYS A 293 11.70 -15.99 -11.26
CA LYS A 293 11.50 -17.20 -12.06
C LYS A 293 10.10 -17.79 -11.87
N GLU A 294 9.60 -17.80 -10.64
CA GLU A 294 8.23 -18.21 -10.36
C GLU A 294 7.23 -17.32 -11.10
N ILE A 295 7.41 -16.01 -11.02
CA ILE A 295 6.52 -15.04 -11.69
C ILE A 295 6.61 -15.12 -13.21
N LEU A 296 7.81 -15.29 -13.78
CA LEU A 296 7.99 -15.51 -15.22
C LEU A 296 7.15 -16.70 -15.69
N SER A 297 7.17 -17.82 -14.96
CA SER A 297 6.34 -18.99 -15.27
C SER A 297 4.85 -18.66 -15.27
N ILE A 298 4.37 -17.89 -14.28
CA ILE A 298 2.95 -17.51 -14.20
C ILE A 298 2.57 -16.54 -15.34
N ILE A 299 3.46 -15.61 -15.71
CA ILE A 299 3.23 -14.68 -16.84
C ILE A 299 3.18 -15.46 -18.16
N ASP A 300 4.06 -16.43 -18.36
CA ASP A 300 4.08 -17.28 -19.56
C ASP A 300 2.78 -18.08 -19.71
N GLU A 301 2.26 -18.63 -18.60
CA GLU A 301 0.93 -19.27 -18.59
C GLU A 301 -0.18 -18.28 -18.96
N ALA A 302 -0.16 -17.07 -18.40
CA ALA A 302 -1.14 -16.02 -18.71
C ALA A 302 -1.06 -15.53 -20.16
N LEU A 303 0.11 -15.57 -20.80
CA LEU A 303 0.28 -15.23 -22.22
C LEU A 303 -0.41 -16.25 -23.15
N GLN A 304 -0.49 -17.51 -22.73
CA GLN A 304 -1.21 -18.56 -23.45
C GLN A 304 -2.74 -18.49 -23.24
N ASP A 305 -3.22 -17.77 -22.22
CA ASP A 305 -4.66 -17.60 -21.99
C ASP A 305 -5.30 -16.83 -23.16
N SER A 306 -6.29 -17.47 -23.79
CA SER A 306 -7.12 -16.89 -24.86
C SER A 306 -7.99 -15.71 -24.39
N GLY A 307 -8.25 -15.61 -23.08
CA GLY A 307 -9.05 -14.55 -22.49
C GLY A 307 -8.30 -13.24 -22.24
N VAL A 308 -6.99 -13.17 -22.51
CA VAL A 308 -6.20 -11.94 -22.44
C VAL A 308 -6.19 -11.27 -23.82
N GLY A 309 -6.73 -10.05 -23.91
CA GLY A 309 -6.74 -9.28 -25.15
C GLY A 309 -5.34 -8.91 -25.64
N GLN A 310 -5.21 -8.56 -26.92
CA GLN A 310 -3.91 -8.22 -27.55
C GLN A 310 -3.12 -7.15 -26.79
N GLU A 311 -3.79 -6.11 -26.31
CA GLU A 311 -3.15 -5.06 -25.52
C GLU A 311 -2.65 -5.58 -24.15
N GLY A 312 -3.41 -6.47 -23.52
CA GLY A 312 -2.98 -7.15 -22.30
C GLY A 312 -1.75 -8.03 -22.55
N LYS A 313 -1.73 -8.79 -23.66
CA LYS A 313 -0.58 -9.62 -24.05
C LYS A 313 0.67 -8.78 -24.28
N LYS A 314 0.55 -7.62 -24.94
CA LYS A 314 1.69 -6.69 -25.09
C LYS A 314 2.24 -6.23 -23.73
N LYS A 315 1.36 -5.86 -22.80
CA LYS A 315 1.79 -5.45 -21.44
C LYS A 315 2.48 -6.58 -20.69
N LEU A 316 1.95 -7.80 -20.78
CA LEU A 316 2.57 -8.99 -20.19
C LEU A 316 3.92 -9.32 -20.83
N GLN A 317 4.05 -9.22 -22.15
CA GLN A 317 5.33 -9.40 -22.86
C GLN A 317 6.37 -8.37 -22.42
N THR A 318 6.00 -7.10 -22.28
CA THR A 318 6.89 -6.05 -21.75
C THR A 318 7.32 -6.37 -20.32
N ALA A 319 6.39 -6.79 -19.46
CA ALA A 319 6.71 -7.21 -18.10
C ALA A 319 7.66 -8.42 -18.08
N ASN A 320 7.42 -9.41 -18.95
CA ASN A 320 8.27 -10.59 -19.10
C ASN A 320 9.70 -10.21 -19.46
N ALA A 321 9.87 -9.39 -20.50
CA ALA A 321 11.17 -8.95 -20.97
C ALA A 321 11.97 -8.17 -19.90
N MET A 322 11.29 -7.38 -19.05
CA MET A 322 11.93 -6.70 -17.92
C MET A 322 12.43 -7.66 -16.85
N LEU A 323 11.68 -8.74 -16.56
CA LEU A 323 12.09 -9.73 -15.57
C LEU A 323 13.16 -10.68 -16.11
N GLU A 324 13.06 -11.08 -17.38
CA GLU A 324 14.06 -11.91 -18.07
C GLU A 324 15.41 -11.21 -18.10
N SER A 325 15.46 -9.91 -18.39
CA SER A 325 16.74 -9.18 -18.45
C SER A 325 17.49 -9.21 -17.12
N VAL A 326 16.78 -9.14 -15.99
CA VAL A 326 17.38 -9.26 -14.65
C VAL A 326 17.85 -10.69 -14.39
N CYS A 327 17.05 -11.69 -14.76
CA CYS A 327 17.41 -13.10 -14.55
C CYS A 327 18.64 -13.52 -15.37
N MET A 328 18.78 -13.00 -16.60
CA MET A 328 19.91 -13.31 -17.50
C MET A 328 21.21 -12.61 -17.08
N LEU A 329 21.12 -11.47 -16.38
CA LEU A 329 22.30 -10.79 -15.81
C LEU A 329 22.91 -11.55 -14.61
N HIS A 330 22.16 -12.47 -14.00
CA HIS A 330 22.53 -13.22 -12.80
C HIS A 330 22.57 -14.74 -13.02
N ALA A 331 22.67 -15.17 -14.29
CA ALA A 331 22.82 -16.56 -14.71
C ALA A 331 24.29 -16.89 -15.02
#